data_AF-A0AAE3JJ20-F1
#
_entry.id   AF-A0AAE3JJ20-F1
#
_cell.length_a   1.000
_cell.length_b   1.000
_cell.length_c   1.000
_cell.angle_alpha   90.00
_cell.angle_beta   90.00
_cell.angle_gamma   90.00
#
_symmetry.space_group_name_H-M   'P 1'
#
loop_
_entity.id
_entity.type
_entity.pdbx_description
1 polymer ?
#
loop_
_entity_poly.entity_id
_entity_poly.type
_entity_poly.pdbx_seq_one_letter_code
_entity_poly.pdbx_strand_id
1 'polypeptide(L)'
;MIIPAVFYGRYTEVKARTEKIVSSVLKGKSFADSLPDRRTVDTSVAASSYLNLLTHRDISIVQSHFHFTLLRSALIEAEGAPDAPAADRLFAELLDKEWGPLVFADMQDGWFASSFISDNAHRLRPYLDSVNRHSRVLDREGARFIGSDGRLGSFWQANSALRFVLEASGVSSEVLARGLTAQSFRALYAGLIG
;
A
#
# COMPACT_ATOMS: atom_id res chain seq x y z
N MET A 1 -14.45 -2.03 0.93
CA MET A 1 -13.37 -2.49 0.03
C MET A 1 -13.20 -3.98 0.30
N ILE A 2 -13.06 -4.81 -0.73
CA ILE A 2 -12.90 -6.27 -0.55
C ILE A 2 -11.41 -6.61 -0.54
N ILE A 3 -10.91 -7.11 0.59
CA ILE A 3 -9.49 -7.34 0.83
C ILE A 3 -9.24 -8.82 1.11
N PRO A 4 -8.19 -9.45 0.54
CA PRO A 4 -7.82 -10.82 0.89
C PRO A 4 -7.61 -10.97 2.41
N ALA A 5 -8.24 -11.99 3.00
CA ALA A 5 -8.17 -12.24 4.44
C ALA A 5 -6.75 -12.54 4.94
N VAL A 6 -5.83 -12.81 4.01
CA VAL A 6 -4.40 -12.98 4.30
C VAL A 6 -3.78 -11.77 4.97
N PHE A 7 -4.28 -10.56 4.69
CA PHE A 7 -3.80 -9.33 5.29
C PHE A 7 -4.42 -9.01 6.65
N TYR A 8 -5.47 -9.73 7.07
CA TYR A 8 -6.21 -9.44 8.30
C TYR A 8 -5.92 -10.48 9.39
N GLY A 9 -5.57 -10.03 10.59
CA GLY A 9 -5.33 -10.90 11.73
C GLY A 9 -4.35 -10.29 12.73
N ARG A 10 -3.81 -11.09 13.64
CA ARG A 10 -2.70 -10.63 14.48
C ARG A 10 -1.42 -10.52 13.64
N TYR A 11 -0.50 -9.67 14.09
CA TYR A 11 0.80 -9.44 13.44
C TYR A 11 1.51 -10.74 13.02
N THR A 12 1.69 -11.66 13.97
CA THR A 12 2.44 -12.90 13.76
C THR A 12 1.78 -13.82 12.74
N GLU A 13 0.44 -13.86 12.72
CA GLU A 13 -0.35 -14.65 11.78
C GLU A 13 -0.31 -14.08 10.37
N VAL A 14 -0.38 -12.75 10.21
CA VAL A 14 -0.24 -12.12 8.89
C VAL A 14 1.19 -12.26 8.38
N LYS A 15 2.21 -12.04 9.23
CA LYS A 15 3.63 -12.20 8.86
C LYS A 15 3.92 -13.58 8.27
N ALA A 16 3.50 -14.64 8.98
CA ALA A 16 3.72 -16.01 8.51
C ALA A 16 3.00 -16.32 7.18
N ARG A 17 1.86 -15.67 6.90
CA ARG A 17 1.13 -15.85 5.64
C ARG A 17 1.75 -15.04 4.50
N THR A 18 2.22 -13.83 4.74
CA THR A 18 2.90 -13.01 3.72
C THR A 18 4.23 -13.62 3.30
N GLU A 19 5.00 -14.18 4.23
CA GLU A 19 6.23 -14.95 3.92
C GLU A 19 5.95 -16.13 2.96
N LYS A 20 4.85 -16.87 3.18
CA LYS A 20 4.45 -17.98 2.30
C LYS A 20 4.02 -17.49 0.91
N ILE A 21 3.34 -16.35 0.83
CA ILE A 21 2.99 -15.72 -0.46
C ILE A 21 4.27 -15.36 -1.20
N VAL A 22 5.19 -14.65 -0.55
CA VAL A 22 6.46 -14.24 -1.17
C VAL A 22 7.23 -15.47 -1.66
N SER A 23 7.39 -16.51 -0.84
CA SER A 23 8.06 -17.75 -1.26
C SER A 23 7.43 -18.38 -2.52
N SER A 24 6.12 -18.22 -2.72
CA SER A 24 5.41 -18.72 -3.92
C SER A 24 5.62 -17.80 -5.12
N VAL A 25 5.59 -16.48 -4.93
CA VAL A 25 5.88 -15.47 -5.96
C VAL A 25 7.31 -15.61 -6.48
N LEU A 26 8.27 -15.88 -5.59
CA LEU A 26 9.67 -16.16 -5.95
C LEU A 26 9.85 -17.42 -6.79
N LYS A 27 8.91 -18.37 -6.69
CA LYS A 27 8.84 -19.57 -7.55
C LYS A 27 8.12 -19.31 -8.87
N GLY A 28 7.81 -18.05 -9.19
CA GLY A 28 7.18 -17.62 -10.44
C GLY A 28 5.65 -17.71 -10.45
N LYS A 29 5.00 -17.95 -9.31
CA LYS A 29 3.53 -17.91 -9.24
C LYS A 29 3.03 -16.48 -9.21
N SER A 30 1.82 -16.25 -9.75
CA SER A 30 1.11 -14.98 -9.56
C SER A 30 0.77 -14.79 -8.07
N PHE A 31 0.50 -13.55 -7.66
CA PHE A 31 -0.02 -13.25 -6.33
C PHE A 31 -1.32 -14.02 -6.07
N ALA A 32 -2.24 -14.03 -7.04
CA ALA A 32 -3.53 -14.69 -6.93
C ALA A 32 -3.40 -16.21 -6.70
N ASP A 33 -2.46 -16.86 -7.37
CA ASP A 33 -2.17 -18.29 -7.21
C ASP A 33 -1.37 -18.60 -5.94
N SER A 34 -0.74 -17.58 -5.36
CA SER A 34 0.02 -17.68 -4.13
C SER A 34 -0.83 -17.51 -2.87
N LEU A 35 -2.10 -17.10 -3.01
CA LEU A 35 -3.03 -16.96 -1.89
C LEU A 35 -3.38 -18.35 -1.33
N PRO A 36 -2.97 -18.67 -0.08
CA PRO A 36 -3.29 -19.97 0.53
C PRO A 36 -4.78 -20.11 0.88
N ASP A 37 -5.48 -18.98 0.97
CA ASP A 37 -6.89 -18.86 1.33
C ASP A 37 -7.51 -17.76 0.47
N ARG A 38 -8.61 -18.09 -0.22
CA ARG A 38 -9.34 -17.17 -1.10
C ARG A 38 -10.41 -16.37 -0.37
N ARG A 39 -10.57 -16.55 0.95
CA ARG A 39 -11.47 -15.73 1.75
C ARG A 39 -11.09 -14.25 1.66
N THR A 40 -12.11 -13.41 1.67
CA THR A 40 -11.99 -11.96 1.64
C THR A 40 -12.71 -11.36 2.83
N VAL A 41 -12.24 -10.19 3.27
CA VAL A 41 -12.89 -9.36 4.27
C VAL A 41 -13.43 -8.13 3.55
N ASP A 42 -14.73 -7.87 3.67
CA ASP A 42 -15.29 -6.60 3.22
C ASP A 42 -15.20 -5.57 4.35
N THR A 43 -14.39 -4.54 4.12
CA THR A 43 -14.20 -3.47 5.08
C THR A 43 -15.48 -2.67 5.30
N SER A 44 -16.45 -2.68 4.39
CA SER A 44 -17.72 -1.95 4.57
C SER A 44 -18.54 -2.45 5.76
N VAL A 45 -18.37 -3.72 6.15
CA VAL A 45 -19.08 -4.37 7.26
C VAL A 45 -18.18 -4.62 8.48
N ALA A 46 -16.85 -4.59 8.32
CA ALA A 46 -15.90 -4.80 9.41
C ALA A 46 -15.63 -3.51 10.20
N ALA A 47 -16.62 -2.96 10.91
CA ALA A 47 -16.59 -1.61 11.49
C ALA A 47 -15.45 -1.34 12.51
N SER A 48 -14.93 -2.37 13.19
CA SER A 48 -13.89 -2.23 14.21
C SER A 48 -12.45 -2.41 13.72
N SER A 49 -12.25 -2.78 12.45
CA SER A 49 -10.92 -3.04 11.89
C SER A 49 -10.28 -1.77 11.32
N TYR A 50 -9.00 -1.53 11.62
CA TYR A 50 -8.22 -0.45 11.02
C TYR A 50 -7.38 -0.95 9.84
N LEU A 51 -7.19 -0.06 8.85
CA LEU A 51 -6.32 -0.26 7.69
C LEU A 51 -4.94 0.32 8.04
N ASN A 52 -4.07 -0.50 8.64
CA ASN A 52 -2.74 -0.02 9.02
C ASN A 52 -1.85 0.10 7.78
N LEU A 53 -1.44 1.33 7.48
CA LEU A 53 -0.47 1.66 6.45
C LEU A 53 0.96 1.62 6.99
N LEU A 54 1.12 1.60 8.32
CA LEU A 54 2.34 1.18 8.99
C LEU A 54 2.02 0.12 10.05
N THR A 55 2.72 -1.01 9.99
CA THR A 55 2.57 -2.03 11.01
C THR A 55 3.40 -1.69 12.25
N HIS A 56 2.77 -1.08 13.25
CA HIS A 56 3.37 -0.95 14.59
C HIS A 56 3.38 -2.32 15.28
N ARG A 57 4.56 -2.91 15.45
CA ARG A 57 4.73 -4.25 16.04
C ARG A 57 4.01 -4.38 17.39
N ASP A 58 4.05 -3.36 18.24
CA ASP A 58 3.51 -3.47 19.61
C ASP A 58 1.97 -3.39 19.69
N ILE A 59 1.32 -2.57 18.86
CA ILE A 59 -0.16 -2.44 18.83
C ILE A 59 -0.79 -3.68 18.17
N SER A 60 -0.07 -4.29 17.22
CA SER A 60 -0.58 -5.35 16.34
C SER A 60 -0.44 -6.78 16.87
N ILE A 61 0.23 -6.96 18.01
CA ILE A 61 0.34 -8.27 18.68
C ILE A 61 -0.98 -8.63 19.38
N VAL A 62 -1.68 -7.65 19.94
CA VAL A 62 -2.83 -7.89 20.85
C VAL A 62 -4.18 -7.91 20.12
N GLN A 63 -4.31 -7.15 19.02
CA GLN A 63 -5.57 -7.00 18.27
C GLN A 63 -5.40 -7.33 16.79
N SER A 64 -6.49 -7.76 16.16
CA SER A 64 -6.50 -8.08 14.73
C SER A 64 -6.75 -6.85 13.89
N HIS A 65 -5.84 -6.55 12.97
CA HIS A 65 -5.91 -5.44 12.04
C HIS A 65 -5.45 -5.86 10.65
N PHE A 66 -5.56 -4.96 9.67
CA PHE A 66 -4.93 -5.18 8.37
C PHE A 66 -3.45 -4.82 8.42
N HIS A 67 -2.60 -5.65 7.80
CA HIS A 67 -1.14 -5.51 7.80
C HIS A 67 -0.59 -5.58 6.36
N PHE A 68 -0.76 -4.50 5.59
CA PHE A 68 -0.36 -4.46 4.19
C PHE A 68 1.17 -4.46 4.02
N THR A 69 1.89 -3.73 4.88
CA THR A 69 3.35 -3.58 4.76
C THR A 69 4.14 -4.87 5.02
N LEU A 70 3.53 -5.87 5.66
CA LEU A 70 4.18 -7.17 5.90
C LEU A 70 4.46 -7.96 4.62
N LEU A 71 3.75 -7.68 3.52
CA LEU A 71 4.06 -8.29 2.23
C LEU A 71 5.38 -7.75 1.67
N ARG A 72 5.59 -6.43 1.76
CA ARG A 72 6.87 -5.82 1.41
C ARG A 72 7.98 -6.33 2.32
N SER A 73 7.80 -6.31 3.64
CA SER A 73 8.85 -6.76 4.57
C SER A 73 9.33 -8.17 4.23
N ALA A 74 8.40 -9.08 3.96
CA ALA A 74 8.72 -10.44 3.53
C ALA A 74 9.48 -10.48 2.19
N LEU A 75 9.15 -9.60 1.24
CA LEU A 75 9.84 -9.52 -0.05
C LEU A 75 11.29 -9.04 0.09
N ILE A 76 11.52 -7.98 0.88
CA ILE A 76 12.87 -7.46 1.14
C ILE A 76 13.70 -8.48 1.91
N GLU A 77 13.12 -9.16 2.90
CA GLU A 77 13.81 -10.21 3.64
C GLU A 77 14.25 -11.37 2.72
N ALA A 78 13.51 -11.65 1.64
CA ALA A 78 13.79 -12.78 0.76
C ALA A 78 14.69 -12.43 -0.46
N GLU A 79 14.52 -11.25 -1.06
CA GLU A 79 15.25 -10.82 -2.26
C GLU A 79 16.45 -9.90 -1.94
N GLY A 80 16.47 -9.28 -0.76
CA GLY A 80 17.50 -8.33 -0.36
C GLY A 80 17.42 -6.95 -1.04
N ALA A 81 16.69 -6.83 -2.15
CA ALA A 81 16.50 -5.59 -2.88
C ALA A 81 15.05 -5.41 -3.40
N PRO A 82 14.53 -4.17 -3.42
CA PRO A 82 13.16 -3.87 -3.83
C PRO A 82 12.95 -3.81 -5.36
N ASP A 83 14.00 -3.93 -6.17
CA ASP A 83 14.02 -3.85 -7.64
C ASP A 83 14.15 -5.23 -8.31
N ALA A 84 14.07 -6.33 -7.55
CA ALA A 84 14.10 -7.67 -8.12
C ALA A 84 12.94 -7.89 -9.11
N PRO A 85 13.11 -8.70 -10.18
CA PRO A 85 12.04 -8.94 -11.16
C PRO A 85 10.73 -9.47 -10.57
N ALA A 86 10.80 -10.22 -9.45
CA ALA A 86 9.62 -10.68 -8.74
C ALA A 86 8.86 -9.51 -8.08
N ALA A 87 9.59 -8.48 -7.62
CA ALA A 87 9.02 -7.26 -7.07
C ALA A 87 8.23 -6.50 -8.15
N ASP A 88 8.79 -6.29 -9.34
CA ASP A 88 8.08 -5.57 -10.41
C ASP A 88 6.80 -6.27 -10.86
N ARG A 89 6.83 -7.60 -10.99
CA ARG A 89 5.62 -8.37 -11.31
C ARG A 89 4.57 -8.22 -10.21
N LEU A 90 4.98 -8.42 -8.96
CA LEU A 90 4.07 -8.29 -7.83
C LEU A 90 3.49 -6.87 -7.74
N PHE A 91 4.30 -5.84 -7.96
CA PHE A 91 3.86 -4.46 -8.03
C PHE A 91 2.77 -4.25 -9.06
N ALA A 92 3.01 -4.67 -10.31
CA ALA A 92 2.04 -4.54 -11.39
C ALA A 92 0.71 -5.26 -11.08
N GLU A 93 0.77 -6.49 -10.56
CA GLU A 93 -0.42 -7.28 -10.21
C GLU A 93 -1.25 -6.64 -9.09
N LEU A 94 -0.58 -6.03 -8.11
CA LEU A 94 -1.23 -5.40 -6.96
C LEU A 94 -1.93 -4.09 -7.35
N LEU A 95 -1.34 -3.27 -8.23
CA LEU A 95 -1.91 -1.98 -8.64
C LEU A 95 -3.28 -2.08 -9.34
N ASP A 96 -3.66 -3.26 -9.83
CA ASP A 96 -5.00 -3.50 -10.37
C ASP A 96 -6.07 -3.77 -9.32
N LYS A 97 -5.69 -3.86 -8.04
CA LYS A 97 -6.60 -4.13 -6.93
C LYS A 97 -6.92 -2.85 -6.17
N GLU A 98 -8.18 -2.69 -5.73
CA GLU A 98 -8.61 -1.52 -4.95
C GLU A 98 -7.76 -1.29 -3.69
N TRP A 99 -7.33 -2.37 -3.04
CA TRP A 99 -6.47 -2.36 -1.84
C TRP A 99 -4.97 -2.34 -2.17
N GLY A 100 -4.60 -2.56 -3.43
CA GLY A 100 -3.22 -2.64 -3.89
C GLY A 100 -2.36 -1.45 -3.48
N PRO A 101 -2.82 -0.19 -3.69
CA PRO A 101 -2.09 0.99 -3.27
C PRO A 101 -1.73 1.02 -1.78
N LEU A 102 -2.49 0.32 -0.92
CA LEU A 102 -2.25 0.29 0.53
C LEU A 102 -0.96 -0.48 0.89
N VAL A 103 -0.51 -1.39 0.02
CA VAL A 103 0.76 -2.13 0.19
C VAL A 103 1.97 -1.23 0.03
N PHE A 104 1.81 -0.10 -0.65
CA PHE A 104 2.90 0.81 -1.01
C PHE A 104 2.72 2.20 -0.40
N ALA A 105 1.95 2.32 0.68
CA ALA A 105 1.52 3.59 1.24
C ALA A 105 2.56 4.25 2.17
N ASP A 106 3.62 3.55 2.55
CA ASP A 106 4.68 4.09 3.39
C ASP A 106 5.89 4.52 2.53
N MET A 107 6.36 5.76 2.66
CA MET A 107 7.55 6.24 1.94
C MET A 107 8.84 5.53 2.37
N GLN A 108 8.87 4.95 3.57
CA GLN A 108 9.96 4.09 4.02
C GLN A 108 9.86 2.70 3.39
N ASP A 109 8.79 2.44 2.64
CA ASP A 109 8.69 1.30 1.77
C ASP A 109 9.71 1.40 0.63
N GLY A 110 10.69 0.48 0.62
CA GLY A 110 11.81 0.43 -0.31
C GLY A 110 11.42 0.37 -1.79
N TRP A 111 10.13 0.24 -2.09
CA TRP A 111 9.52 0.41 -3.40
C TRP A 111 9.73 1.81 -3.98
N PHE A 112 9.72 2.84 -3.12
CA PHE A 112 9.84 4.25 -3.51
C PHE A 112 10.96 5.00 -2.76
N ALA A 113 11.58 4.39 -1.74
CA ALA A 113 12.48 5.08 -0.82
C ALA A 113 13.74 5.72 -1.46
N SER A 114 14.23 6.75 -0.77
CA SER A 114 14.84 7.98 -1.28
C SER A 114 16.29 7.93 -1.82
N SER A 115 17.04 6.83 -1.68
CA SER A 115 18.39 6.75 -2.29
C SER A 115 18.36 6.26 -3.75
N PHE A 116 17.21 5.81 -4.23
CA PHE A 116 17.03 5.14 -5.52
C PHE A 116 15.82 5.65 -6.31
N ILE A 117 15.41 6.91 -6.09
CA ILE A 117 14.27 7.52 -6.79
C ILE A 117 14.47 7.47 -8.31
N SER A 118 15.71 7.72 -8.77
CA SER A 118 16.08 7.57 -10.18
C SER A 118 15.82 6.16 -10.70
N ASP A 119 16.13 5.16 -9.89
CA ASP A 119 16.19 3.77 -10.33
C ASP A 119 14.79 3.14 -10.37
N ASN A 120 13.84 3.70 -9.59
CA ASN A 120 12.45 3.23 -9.52
C ASN A 120 11.44 4.24 -10.09
N ALA A 121 11.89 5.28 -10.81
CA ALA A 121 11.01 6.30 -11.39
C ALA A 121 9.89 5.71 -12.26
N HIS A 122 10.15 4.57 -12.89
CA HIS A 122 9.19 3.82 -13.71
C HIS A 122 7.95 3.34 -12.93
N ARG A 123 8.01 3.25 -11.59
CA ARG A 123 6.90 2.84 -10.71
C ARG A 123 6.00 3.99 -10.27
N LEU A 124 6.48 5.23 -10.35
CA LEU A 124 5.73 6.41 -9.88
C LEU A 124 4.42 6.59 -10.62
N ARG A 125 4.47 6.53 -11.96
CA ARG A 125 3.29 6.74 -12.80
C ARG A 125 2.24 5.63 -12.63
N PRO A 126 2.58 4.33 -12.72
CA PRO A 126 1.62 3.26 -12.44
C PRO A 126 0.95 3.39 -11.07
N TYR A 127 1.70 3.79 -10.04
CA TYR A 127 1.14 3.99 -8.71
C TYR A 127 0.12 5.14 -8.68
N LEU A 128 0.45 6.30 -9.27
CA LEU A 128 -0.49 7.42 -9.39
C LEU A 128 -1.75 7.04 -10.18
N ASP A 129 -1.58 6.29 -11.28
CA ASP A 129 -2.70 5.79 -12.09
C ASP A 129 -3.63 4.89 -11.27
N SER A 130 -3.07 3.99 -10.46
CA SER A 130 -3.82 3.12 -9.56
C SER A 130 -4.56 3.91 -8.46
N VAL A 131 -3.89 4.87 -7.81
CA VAL A 131 -4.52 5.74 -6.81
C VAL A 131 -5.68 6.53 -7.43
N ASN A 132 -5.52 7.04 -8.66
CA ASN A 132 -6.59 7.74 -9.39
C ASN A 132 -7.77 6.82 -9.71
N ARG A 133 -7.47 5.63 -10.25
CA ARG A 133 -8.47 4.59 -10.58
C ARG A 133 -9.31 4.22 -9.37
N HIS A 134 -8.68 4.06 -8.21
CA HIS A 134 -9.33 3.59 -6.98
C HIS A 134 -9.68 4.73 -6.00
N SER A 135 -9.51 5.99 -6.38
CA SER A 135 -9.62 7.14 -5.46
C SER A 135 -10.97 7.20 -4.73
N ARG A 136 -12.07 6.87 -5.41
CA ARG A 136 -13.42 6.88 -4.81
C ARG A 136 -13.55 5.86 -3.69
N VAL A 137 -12.97 4.68 -3.87
CA VAL A 137 -13.02 3.61 -2.88
C VAL A 137 -12.14 3.99 -1.69
N LEU A 138 -10.92 4.49 -1.95
CA LEU A 138 -10.00 4.96 -0.92
C LEU A 138 -10.60 6.08 -0.05
N ASP A 139 -11.36 6.98 -0.66
CA ASP A 139 -12.08 8.05 0.03
C ASP A 139 -13.27 7.53 0.85
N ARG A 140 -14.04 6.60 0.30
CA ARG A 140 -15.20 5.98 0.96
C ARG A 140 -14.82 5.22 2.23
N GLU A 141 -13.64 4.62 2.28
CA GLU A 141 -13.14 3.98 3.51
C GLU A 141 -12.94 4.99 4.66
N GLY A 142 -12.95 6.31 4.38
CA GLY A 142 -13.02 7.36 5.39
C GLY A 142 -11.78 7.44 6.27
N ALA A 143 -11.97 7.82 7.54
CA ALA A 143 -10.91 7.95 8.53
C ALA A 143 -10.59 6.62 9.23
N ARG A 144 -10.19 5.61 8.45
CA ARG A 144 -9.92 4.24 8.93
C ARG A 144 -8.47 3.79 8.80
N PHE A 145 -7.61 4.70 8.36
CA PHE A 145 -6.22 4.41 8.06
C PHE A 145 -5.34 4.84 9.22
N ILE A 146 -4.39 4.00 9.59
CA ILE A 146 -3.37 4.34 10.60
C ILE A 146 -2.05 4.53 9.86
N GLY A 147 -1.55 5.75 9.88
CA GLY A 147 -0.30 6.15 9.22
C GLY A 147 0.93 5.85 10.06
N SER A 148 2.09 6.35 9.60
CA SER A 148 3.38 6.13 10.28
C SER A 148 3.51 6.81 11.65
N ASP A 149 2.67 7.81 11.92
CA ASP A 149 2.59 8.50 13.20
C ASP A 149 1.72 7.76 14.23
N GLY A 150 1.18 6.59 13.87
CA GLY A 150 0.28 5.80 14.70
C GLY A 150 -1.10 6.44 14.91
N ARG A 151 -1.43 7.51 14.17
CA ARG A 151 -2.71 8.22 14.31
C ARG A 151 -3.69 7.77 13.26
N LEU A 152 -4.96 7.75 13.67
CA LEU A 152 -6.09 7.51 12.78
C LEU A 152 -6.31 8.72 11.87
N GLY A 153 -6.50 8.46 10.58
CA GLY A 153 -6.78 9.47 9.58
C GLY A 153 -7.37 8.87 8.31
N SER A 154 -7.51 9.71 7.28
CA SER A 154 -7.89 9.26 5.94
C SER A 154 -6.70 8.66 5.20
N PHE A 155 -6.98 7.91 4.12
CA PHE A 155 -5.93 7.45 3.20
C PHE A 155 -5.03 8.60 2.74
N TRP A 156 -5.64 9.74 2.42
CA TRP A 156 -4.95 10.94 1.94
C TRP A 156 -4.00 11.58 2.96
N GLN A 157 -4.27 11.38 4.25
CA GLN A 157 -3.43 11.87 5.34
C GLN A 157 -2.34 10.85 5.70
N ALA A 158 -2.71 9.57 5.76
CA ALA A 158 -1.87 8.50 6.27
C ALA A 158 -0.88 7.94 5.23
N ASN A 159 -1.13 8.12 3.93
CA ASN A 159 -0.27 7.63 2.86
C ASN A 159 0.90 8.58 2.60
N SER A 160 2.03 8.33 3.27
CA SER A 160 3.25 9.12 3.13
C SER A 160 3.92 8.91 1.76
N ALA A 161 3.81 7.72 1.18
CA ALA A 161 4.35 7.43 -0.15
C ALA A 161 3.67 8.27 -1.25
N LEU A 162 2.35 8.47 -1.17
CA LEU A 162 1.61 9.29 -2.13
C LEU A 162 2.11 10.74 -2.14
N ARG A 163 2.33 11.33 -0.96
CA ARG A 163 2.88 12.68 -0.85
C ARG A 163 4.27 12.75 -1.50
N PHE A 164 5.12 11.80 -1.16
CA PHE A 164 6.46 11.69 -1.72
C PHE A 164 6.46 11.54 -3.24
N VAL A 165 5.62 10.67 -3.80
CA VAL A 165 5.49 10.47 -5.25
C VAL A 165 4.99 11.74 -5.95
N LEU A 166 4.06 12.48 -5.34
CA LEU A 166 3.57 13.75 -5.87
C LEU A 166 4.67 14.84 -5.86
N GLU A 167 5.46 14.94 -4.78
CA GLU A 167 6.63 15.84 -4.73
C GLU A 167 7.66 15.50 -5.81
N ALA A 168 8.00 14.22 -5.95
CA ALA A 168 8.91 13.73 -6.98
C ALA A 168 8.38 13.98 -8.41
N SER A 169 7.05 14.10 -8.57
CA SER A 169 6.39 14.46 -9.82
C SER A 169 6.25 15.96 -10.04
N GLY A 170 6.83 16.81 -9.16
CA GLY A 170 6.85 18.27 -9.31
C GLY A 170 5.72 19.02 -8.61
N VAL A 171 4.89 18.36 -7.79
CA VAL A 171 3.88 19.06 -6.98
C VAL A 171 4.56 19.78 -5.82
N SER A 172 4.28 21.07 -5.65
CA SER A 172 4.90 21.86 -4.59
C SER A 172 4.41 21.46 -3.19
N SER A 173 5.31 21.53 -2.20
CA SER A 173 4.96 21.22 -0.81
C SER A 173 3.86 22.15 -0.25
N GLU A 174 3.73 23.39 -0.76
CA GLU A 174 2.62 24.29 -0.39
C GLU A 174 1.25 23.72 -0.80
N VAL A 175 1.15 23.15 -2.00
CA VAL A 175 -0.07 22.51 -2.49
C VAL A 175 -0.38 21.27 -1.65
N LEU A 176 0.62 20.46 -1.33
CA LEU A 176 0.45 19.26 -0.51
C LEU A 176 0.07 19.58 0.94
N ALA A 177 0.56 20.69 1.49
CA ALA A 177 0.25 21.15 2.85
C ALA A 177 -1.25 21.50 3.03
N ARG A 178 -1.95 21.87 1.95
CA ARG A 178 -3.41 22.13 1.98
C ARG A 178 -4.24 20.88 2.22
N GLY A 179 -3.63 19.70 2.12
CA GLY A 179 -4.28 18.41 2.32
C GLY A 179 -4.87 17.85 1.02
N LEU A 180 -4.94 16.52 0.97
CA LEU A 180 -5.45 15.78 -0.17
C LEU A 180 -6.85 15.22 0.14
N THR A 181 -7.69 15.20 -0.89
CA THR A 181 -8.96 14.47 -0.98
C THR A 181 -8.99 13.77 -2.33
N ALA A 182 -9.96 12.87 -2.55
CA ALA A 182 -10.14 12.29 -3.89
C ALA A 182 -10.31 13.36 -4.98
N GLN A 183 -10.99 14.47 -4.67
CA GLN A 183 -11.22 15.55 -5.62
C GLN A 183 -9.94 16.33 -5.90
N SER A 184 -9.21 16.78 -4.86
CA SER A 184 -7.99 17.57 -5.05
C SER A 184 -6.88 16.73 -5.69
N PHE A 185 -6.76 15.45 -5.31
CA PHE A 185 -5.83 14.52 -5.95
C PHE A 185 -6.11 14.36 -7.45
N ARG A 186 -7.38 14.18 -7.85
CA ARG A 186 -7.75 14.07 -9.28
C ARG A 186 -7.39 15.30 -10.08
N ALA A 187 -7.59 16.49 -9.50
CA ALA A 187 -7.21 17.74 -10.14
C ALA A 187 -5.69 17.86 -10.35
N LEU A 188 -4.90 17.47 -9.32
CA LEU A 188 -3.44 17.42 -9.43
C LEU A 188 -2.98 16.40 -10.46
N TYR A 189 -3.52 15.18 -10.38
CA TYR A 189 -3.21 14.10 -11.31
C TYR A 189 -3.47 14.52 -12.76
N ALA A 190 -4.61 15.16 -13.06
CA ALA A 190 -4.89 15.67 -14.40
C ALA A 190 -3.79 16.61 -14.94
N GLY A 191 -3.21 17.47 -14.09
CA GLY A 191 -2.11 18.37 -14.45
C GLY A 191 -0.73 17.69 -14.54
N LEU A 192 -0.56 16.50 -13.97
CA LEU A 192 0.67 15.70 -14.09
C LEU A 192 0.68 14.81 -15.35
N ILE A 193 -0.50 14.56 -15.93
CA ILE A 193 -0.66 13.62 -17.04
C ILE A 193 -0.97 14.29 -18.38
N GLY A 194 -1.33 15.58 -18.36
CA GLY A 194 -1.55 16.41 -19.55
C GLY A 194 -0.28 17.09 -20.01
#